data_AF-A0A965MRV8-F1
#
_entry.id   AF-A0A965MRV8-F1
#
_cell.length_a   1.000
_cell.length_b   1.000
_cell.length_c   1.000
_cell.angle_alpha   90.00
_cell.angle_beta   90.00
_cell.angle_gamma   90.00
#
_symmetry.space_group_name_H-M   'P 1'
#
loop_
_entity.id
_entity.type
_entity.pdbx_description
1 polymer ?
#
loop_
_entity_poly.entity_id
_entity_poly.type
_entity_poly.pdbx_seq_one_letter_code
_entity_poly.pdbx_strand_id
1 'polypeptide(L)'
;MERGKIVLVELKVVRAGAKVALSPHQVAFADRAARAGVPVYLLVQHWPKEVFRALDSVVYAYQAGQVVEVAQKGLSVKAWMHWTLGDAQGLQEFLKSV
;
A
#
# COMPACT_ATOMS: atom_id res chain seq x y z
N MET A 1 -0.94 -7.37 -29.87
CA MET A 1 -1.66 -6.46 -28.95
C MET A 1 -1.24 -6.84 -27.54
N GLU A 2 -0.38 -6.04 -26.90
CA GLU A 2 -0.21 -6.14 -25.46
C GLU A 2 -1.54 -5.74 -24.81
N ARG A 3 -2.18 -6.69 -24.14
CA ARG A 3 -3.37 -6.39 -23.34
C ARG A 3 -2.90 -5.59 -22.14
N GLY A 4 -3.33 -4.34 -22.03
CA GLY A 4 -3.10 -3.53 -20.83
C GLY A 4 -3.63 -4.28 -19.59
N LYS A 5 -2.85 -4.25 -18.50
CA LYS A 5 -3.23 -4.86 -17.22
C LYS A 5 -3.94 -3.81 -16.37
N ILE A 6 -5.12 -4.16 -15.86
CA ILE A 6 -5.82 -3.34 -14.87
C ILE A 6 -5.45 -3.89 -13.49
N VAL A 7 -4.95 -3.00 -12.63
CA VAL A 7 -4.65 -3.30 -11.23
C VAL A 7 -5.45 -2.38 -10.34
N LEU A 8 -5.87 -2.88 -9.19
CA LEU A 8 -6.61 -2.09 -8.21
C LEU A 8 -5.68 -1.66 -7.09
N VAL A 9 -5.73 -0.38 -6.74
CA VAL A 9 -4.87 0.21 -5.72
C VAL A 9 -5.72 0.99 -4.73
N GLU A 10 -5.62 0.63 -3.45
CA GLU A 10 -6.16 1.40 -2.33
C GLU A 10 -5.05 2.31 -1.78
N LEU A 11 -5.37 3.58 -1.49
CA LEU A 11 -4.41 4.58 -1.02
C LEU A 11 -4.77 5.02 0.39
N LYS A 12 -3.77 5.05 1.28
CA LYS A 12 -3.92 5.54 2.65
C LYS A 12 -2.77 6.45 3.04
N VAL A 13 -3.02 7.32 4.02
CA VAL A 13 -2.00 8.17 4.64
C VAL A 13 -2.04 7.96 6.14
N VAL A 14 -0.88 7.75 6.76
CA VAL A 14 -0.70 7.66 8.21
C VAL A 14 0.13 8.85 8.66
N ARG A 15 -0.45 9.70 9.50
CA ARG A 15 0.16 10.94 10.01
C ARG A 15 0.69 10.84 11.44
N ALA A 16 0.26 9.83 12.18
CA ALA A 16 0.61 9.62 13.57
C ALA A 16 0.46 8.13 13.93
N GLY A 17 1.41 7.60 14.70
CA GLY A 17 1.47 6.19 15.03
C GLY A 17 1.63 5.30 13.79
N ALA A 18 1.22 4.05 13.91
CA ALA A 18 1.36 3.05 12.84
C ALA A 18 0.01 2.55 12.28
N LYS A 19 -1.12 2.98 12.83
CA LYS A 19 -2.44 2.43 12.46
C LYS A 19 -2.85 2.87 11.06
N VAL A 20 -3.15 1.90 10.20
CA VAL A 20 -3.70 2.15 8.86
C VAL A 20 -5.21 2.10 8.93
N ALA A 21 -5.88 3.21 8.61
CA ALA A 21 -7.34 3.30 8.70
C ALA A 21 -8.01 2.59 7.52
N LEU A 22 -8.37 1.31 7.72
CA LEU A 22 -9.11 0.48 6.78
C LEU A 22 -10.54 0.26 7.28
N SER A 23 -11.52 0.45 6.41
CA SER A 23 -12.92 0.10 6.70
C SER A 23 -13.12 -1.42 6.63
N PRO A 24 -14.15 -1.98 7.31
CA PRO A 24 -14.45 -3.41 7.22
C PRO A 24 -14.63 -3.92 5.78
N HIS A 25 -15.26 -3.11 4.90
CA HIS A 25 -15.46 -3.49 3.50
C HIS A 25 -14.15 -3.51 2.71
N GLN A 26 -13.20 -2.61 2.99
CA GLN A 26 -11.88 -2.60 2.35
C GLN A 26 -11.10 -3.88 2.71
N VAL A 27 -11.15 -4.28 3.98
CA VAL A 27 -10.51 -5.52 4.45
C VAL A 27 -11.16 -6.74 3.81
N ALA A 28 -12.50 -6.81 3.80
CA ALA A 28 -13.23 -7.91 3.18
C ALA A 28 -12.99 -8.02 1.67
N PHE A 29 -12.92 -6.89 0.97
CA PHE A 29 -12.60 -6.85 -0.45
C PHE A 29 -11.20 -7.40 -0.73
N ALA A 30 -10.19 -6.95 0.04
CA ALA A 30 -8.82 -7.41 -0.12
C ALA A 30 -8.64 -8.91 0.18
N ASP A 31 -9.26 -9.44 1.23
CA ASP A 31 -9.24 -10.88 1.54
C ASP A 31 -9.86 -11.70 0.39
N ARG A 32 -11.02 -11.27 -0.11
CA ARG A 32 -11.69 -11.95 -1.23
C ARG A 32 -10.88 -11.87 -2.52
N ALA A 33 -10.28 -10.72 -2.81
CA ALA A 33 -9.41 -10.55 -3.97
C ALA A 33 -8.17 -11.44 -3.89
N ALA A 34 -7.53 -11.53 -2.73
CA ALA A 34 -6.38 -12.41 -2.49
C ALA A 34 -6.73 -13.88 -2.77
N ARG A 35 -7.88 -14.36 -2.25
CA ARG A 35 -8.37 -15.72 -2.48
C ARG A 35 -8.72 -15.99 -3.95
N ALA A 36 -9.17 -14.97 -4.68
CA ALA A 36 -9.53 -15.07 -6.09
C ALA A 36 -8.35 -14.85 -7.05
N GLY A 37 -7.13 -14.58 -6.54
CA GLY A 37 -5.97 -14.27 -7.38
C GLY A 37 -6.08 -12.94 -8.12
N VAL A 38 -6.94 -12.02 -7.66
CA VAL A 38 -7.13 -10.70 -8.26
C VAL A 38 -6.07 -9.74 -7.71
N PRO A 39 -5.29 -9.06 -8.57
CA PRO A 39 -4.24 -8.16 -8.12
C PRO A 39 -4.83 -6.90 -7.49
N VAL A 40 -4.71 -6.81 -6.16
CA VAL A 40 -5.07 -5.63 -5.36
C VAL A 40 -3.87 -5.27 -4.49
N TYR A 41 -3.56 -3.99 -4.44
CA TYR A 41 -2.46 -3.46 -3.66
C TYR A 41 -2.94 -2.35 -2.72
N LEU A 42 -2.33 -2.26 -1.55
CA LEU A 42 -2.52 -1.17 -0.61
C LEU A 42 -1.22 -0.37 -0.55
N LEU A 43 -1.29 0.91 -0.92
CA LEU A 43 -0.17 1.84 -0.76
C LEU A 43 -0.47 2.76 0.42
N VAL A 44 0.46 2.80 1.38
CA VAL A 44 0.34 3.64 2.57
C VAL A 44 1.48 4.64 2.59
N GLN A 45 1.16 5.91 2.42
CA GLN A 45 2.08 7.00 2.71
C GLN A 45 2.19 7.18 4.23
N HIS A 46 3.36 6.93 4.78
CA HIS A 46 3.68 7.27 6.16
C HIS A 46 4.35 8.64 6.21
N TRP A 47 3.58 9.64 6.62
CA TRP A 47 4.01 11.03 6.73
C TRP A 47 3.84 11.50 8.18
N PRO A 48 4.75 11.09 9.09
CA PRO A 48 4.69 11.46 10.50
C PRO A 48 5.03 12.96 10.68
N LYS A 49 4.70 13.53 11.84
CA LYS A 49 4.78 14.99 12.07
C LYS A 49 6.20 15.54 12.00
N GLU A 50 7.20 14.70 12.25
CA GLU A 50 8.63 15.02 12.20
C GLU A 50 9.14 15.19 10.76
N VAL A 51 8.37 14.69 9.78
CA VAL A 51 8.65 14.85 8.36
C VAL A 51 7.90 16.09 7.85
N PHE A 52 8.65 17.16 7.56
CA PHE A 52 8.04 18.45 7.21
C PHE A 52 7.54 18.53 5.76
N ARG A 53 8.24 17.89 4.82
CA ARG A 53 7.84 17.86 3.41
C ARG A 53 7.21 16.53 3.08
N ALA A 54 6.07 16.55 2.39
CA ALA A 54 5.42 15.33 1.93
C ALA A 54 6.37 14.46 1.08
N LEU A 55 7.24 15.08 0.28
CA LEU A 55 8.19 14.38 -0.57
C LEU A 55 9.29 13.61 0.20
N ASP A 56 9.45 13.87 1.49
CA ASP A 56 10.40 13.13 2.33
C ASP A 56 9.71 11.96 3.07
N SER A 57 8.41 11.74 2.84
CA SER A 57 7.63 10.65 3.45
C SER A 57 7.88 9.32 2.75
N VAL A 58 7.61 8.19 3.42
CA VAL A 58 7.81 6.84 2.86
C VAL A 58 6.47 6.26 2.41
N VAL A 59 6.42 5.64 1.24
CA VAL A 59 5.30 4.83 0.77
C VAL A 59 5.61 3.37 1.03
N TYR A 60 4.71 2.68 1.74
CA TYR A 60 4.76 1.23 1.96
C TYR A 60 3.72 0.55 1.06
N ALA A 61 4.13 -0.45 0.29
CA ALA A 61 3.26 -1.25 -0.54
C ALA A 61 3.00 -2.62 0.07
N TYR A 62 1.73 -3.00 0.09
CA TYR A 62 1.25 -4.29 0.57
C TYR A 62 0.42 -4.98 -0.50
N GLN A 63 0.55 -6.29 -0.59
CA GLN A 63 -0.32 -7.12 -1.43
C GLN A 63 -1.66 -7.39 -0.73
N ALA A 64 -2.69 -7.75 -1.48
CA ALA A 64 -4.02 -8.08 -0.97
C ALA A 64 -3.98 -9.05 0.23
N GLY A 65 -3.13 -10.08 0.17
CA GLY A 65 -2.98 -11.08 1.24
C GLY A 65 -2.41 -10.54 2.55
N GLN A 66 -1.80 -9.35 2.55
CA GLN A 66 -1.26 -8.71 3.74
C GLN A 66 -2.26 -7.75 4.41
N VAL A 67 -3.34 -7.34 3.72
CA VAL A 67 -4.23 -6.26 4.16
C VAL A 67 -4.93 -6.57 5.49
N VAL A 68 -5.28 -7.84 5.75
CA VAL A 68 -5.87 -8.27 7.02
C VAL A 68 -4.89 -8.05 8.17
N GLU A 69 -3.63 -8.41 7.99
CA GLU A 69 -2.59 -8.22 9.00
C GLU A 69 -2.28 -6.72 9.19
N VAL A 70 -2.24 -5.95 8.11
CA VAL A 70 -2.05 -4.49 8.16
C VAL A 70 -3.20 -3.80 8.90
N ALA A 71 -4.44 -4.27 8.76
CA ALA A 71 -5.58 -3.73 9.51
C ALA A 71 -5.43 -3.94 11.03
N GLN A 72 -4.75 -5.01 11.45
CA GLN A 72 -4.53 -5.35 12.86
C GLN A 72 -3.27 -4.70 13.44
N LYS A 73 -2.15 -4.76 12.72
CA LYS A 73 -0.82 -4.37 13.20
C LYS A 73 -0.30 -3.07 12.59
N GLY A 74 -0.99 -2.52 11.61
CA GLY A 74 -0.59 -1.30 10.93
C GLY A 74 0.73 -1.45 10.16
N LEU A 75 1.53 -0.38 10.17
CA LEU A 75 2.83 -0.31 9.49
C LEU A 75 3.91 -1.22 10.07
N SER A 76 3.66 -1.87 11.21
CA SER A 76 4.58 -2.87 11.78
C SER A 76 4.66 -4.14 10.94
N VAL A 77 3.70 -4.37 10.03
CA VAL A 77 3.77 -5.46 9.05
C VAL A 77 4.87 -5.16 8.04
N LYS A 78 5.74 -6.14 7.78
CA LYS A 78 6.78 -6.03 6.75
C LYS A 78 6.12 -5.76 5.39
N ALA A 79 6.38 -4.58 4.85
CA ALA A 79 5.92 -4.23 3.51
C ALA A 79 6.59 -5.11 2.45
N TRP A 80 5.87 -5.35 1.36
CA TRP A 80 6.42 -6.04 0.20
C TRP A 80 7.46 -5.16 -0.51
N MET A 81 7.17 -3.86 -0.63
CA MET A 81 8.08 -2.85 -1.16
C MET A 81 7.89 -1.53 -0.39
N HIS A 82 8.91 -0.67 -0.38
CA HIS A 82 8.76 0.70 0.09
C HIS A 82 9.73 1.65 -0.63
N TRP A 83 9.36 2.92 -0.75
CA TRP A 83 10.17 3.97 -1.38
C TRP A 83 9.83 5.34 -0.82
N THR A 84 10.66 6.34 -1.07
CA THR A 84 10.38 7.74 -0.67
C THR A 84 9.37 8.37 -1.65
N LEU A 85 8.39 9.12 -1.15
CA LEU A 85 7.35 9.75 -1.95
C LEU A 85 7.96 10.80 -2.90
N GLY A 86 8.03 10.52 -4.19
CA GLY A 86 8.68 11.38 -5.17
C GLY A 86 9.94 10.77 -5.79
N ASP A 87 10.41 9.65 -5.22
CA ASP A 87 11.32 8.76 -5.94
C ASP A 87 10.56 8.07 -7.09
N ALA A 88 10.78 8.55 -8.30
CA ALA A 88 10.19 8.00 -9.52
C ALA A 88 10.68 6.57 -9.80
N GLN A 89 11.88 6.20 -9.35
CA GLN A 89 12.42 4.86 -9.56
C GLN A 89 11.64 3.84 -8.72
N GLY A 90 11.42 4.10 -7.43
CA GLY A 90 10.61 3.23 -6.58
C GLY A 90 9.18 3.02 -7.10
N LEU A 91 8.55 4.07 -7.63
CA LEU A 91 7.25 3.94 -8.28
C LEU A 91 7.32 3.08 -9.56
N GLN A 92 8.34 3.26 -10.39
CA GLN A 92 8.50 2.45 -11.60
C GLN A 92 8.76 0.97 -11.28
N GLU A 93 9.54 0.68 -10.24
CA GLU A 93 9.77 -0.69 -9.78
C GLU A 93 8.47 -1.34 -9.30
N PHE A 94 7.63 -0.60 -8.54
CA PHE A 94 6.29 -1.06 -8.19
C PHE A 94 5.47 -1.35 -9.46
N LEU A 95 5.38 -0.41 -10.41
CA LEU A 95 4.57 -0.59 -11.63
C LEU A 95 5.03 -1.78 -12.51
N LYS A 96 6.33 -2.12 -12.50
CA LYS A 96 6.86 -3.31 -13.21
C LYS A 96 6.56 -4.62 -12.48
N SER A 97 6.33 -4.56 -11.18
CA SER A 97 6.09 -5.73 -10.33
C SER A 97 4.62 -6.15 -10.24
N VAL A 98 3.69 -5.28 -10.70
CA VAL A 98 2.24 -5.45 -10.52
C VAL A 98 1.47 -5.96 -11.71
#